data_AF-A0AAV5HG29-F1
#
_entry.id   AF-A0AAV5HG29-F1
#
_cell.length_a   1.000
_cell.length_b   1.000
_cell.length_c   1.000
_cell.angle_alpha   90.00
_cell.angle_beta   90.00
_cell.angle_gamma   90.00
#
_symmetry.space_group_name_H-M   'P 1'
#
loop_
_entity.id
_entity.type
_entity.pdbx_description
1 polymer ?
#
loop_
_entity_poly.entity_id
_entity_poly.type
_entity_poly.pdbx_seq_one_letter_code
_entity_poly.pdbx_strand_id
1 'polypeptide(L)'
;MAVKEPVIFTEKDEMRKWSRSMRSQGKTIELVPTIGYLHQGHLSLVDEAHKHAKVVVVSIYVNPGQFSPSEDLSTYPSDFHGDILKLKSVPGGVDAVFAPKNLYDYRESKKNEIDVDMENKNSCKKGVVSCVEERGIGHETWVRVEKLEKGLCGKSRPVFFRGVATIVCKLFNIVEPDVAVFGKKDYQQWRIIQRMGRHFTVPDPLFLARMIGMLLRDLDFGIEIMGSDIVRDRDGLALSSRNVHLSPEEREKALSISRSLLKAKSDAKIGLVNCKELTDTVVQTITHARCNRVIVEY
;
A
#
# COMPACT_ATOMS: atom_id res chain seq x y z
N MET A 1 -29.26 -5.91 -8.70
CA MET A 1 -28.81 -4.51 -8.92
C MET A 1 -28.11 -4.46 -10.28
N ALA A 2 -28.28 -3.39 -11.06
CA ALA A 2 -27.58 -3.24 -12.33
C ALA A 2 -26.06 -3.20 -12.09
N VAL A 3 -25.30 -3.94 -12.89
CA VAL A 3 -23.83 -3.91 -12.82
C VAL A 3 -23.37 -2.54 -13.29
N LYS A 4 -22.63 -1.83 -12.43
CA LYS A 4 -22.05 -0.54 -12.76
C LYS A 4 -20.72 -0.75 -13.48
N GLU A 5 -20.64 -0.28 -14.71
CA GLU A 5 -19.41 -0.34 -15.51
C GLU A 5 -18.50 0.82 -15.10
N PRO A 6 -17.28 0.56 -14.55
CA PRO A 6 -16.37 1.64 -14.19
C PRO A 6 -15.77 2.27 -15.45
N VAL A 7 -15.62 3.60 -15.45
CA VAL A 7 -14.84 4.29 -16.48
C VAL A 7 -13.36 4.01 -16.25
N ILE A 8 -12.63 3.54 -17.27
CA ILE A 8 -11.22 3.21 -17.15
C ILE A 8 -10.37 4.35 -17.69
N PHE A 9 -9.46 4.87 -16.86
CA PHE A 9 -8.50 5.90 -17.23
C PHE A 9 -7.08 5.33 -17.21
N THR A 10 -6.33 5.51 -18.30
CA THR A 10 -4.90 5.16 -18.37
C THR A 10 -4.01 6.39 -18.33
N GLU A 11 -4.53 7.55 -18.71
CA GLU A 11 -3.76 8.79 -18.77
C GLU A 11 -4.02 9.69 -17.56
N LYS A 12 -2.94 10.27 -17.01
CA LYS A 12 -2.97 11.14 -15.82
C LYS A 12 -3.92 12.32 -16.00
N ASP A 13 -3.92 12.92 -17.18
CA ASP A 13 -4.70 14.14 -17.44
C ASP A 13 -6.19 13.86 -17.67
N GLU A 14 -6.54 12.68 -18.19
CA GLU A 14 -7.93 12.26 -18.30
C GLU A 14 -8.54 11.99 -16.91
N MET A 15 -7.80 11.28 -16.05
CA MET A 15 -8.21 11.04 -14.67
C MET A 15 -8.41 12.35 -13.90
N ARG A 16 -7.48 13.31 -14.03
CA ARG A 16 -7.59 14.65 -13.42
C ARG A 16 -8.80 15.43 -13.93
N LYS A 17 -9.02 15.44 -15.25
CA LYS A 17 -10.17 16.15 -15.84
C LYS A 17 -11.48 15.55 -15.34
N TRP A 18 -11.56 14.21 -15.28
CA TRP A 18 -12.74 13.52 -14.79
C TRP A 18 -12.98 13.78 -13.29
N SER A 19 -11.96 13.66 -12.44
CA SER A 19 -12.12 13.89 -11.01
C SER A 19 -12.56 15.32 -10.71
N ARG A 20 -11.91 16.32 -11.34
CA ARG A 20 -12.30 17.73 -11.20
C ARG A 20 -13.72 18.01 -11.69
N SER A 21 -14.19 17.32 -12.72
CA SER A 21 -15.59 17.39 -13.17
C SER A 21 -16.56 16.79 -12.14
N MET A 22 -16.20 15.68 -11.48
CA MET A 22 -17.02 15.14 -10.39
C MET A 22 -17.04 16.10 -9.19
N ARG A 23 -15.90 16.70 -8.83
CA ARG A 23 -15.81 17.69 -7.76
C ARG A 23 -16.61 18.96 -8.06
N SER A 24 -16.58 19.46 -9.30
CA SER A 24 -17.36 20.66 -9.69
C SER A 24 -18.88 20.42 -9.64
N GLN A 25 -19.31 19.17 -9.73
CA GLN A 25 -20.71 18.74 -9.50
C GLN A 25 -21.05 18.56 -8.01
N GLY A 26 -20.13 18.91 -7.09
CA GLY A 26 -20.31 18.76 -5.64
C GLY A 26 -20.27 17.31 -5.16
N LYS A 27 -19.67 16.38 -5.94
CA LYS A 27 -19.47 15.00 -5.51
C LYS A 27 -18.17 14.87 -4.73
N THR A 28 -18.22 14.08 -3.66
CA THR A 28 -17.04 13.64 -2.93
C THR A 28 -16.44 12.41 -3.59
N ILE A 29 -15.11 12.33 -3.60
CA ILE A 29 -14.34 11.26 -4.25
C ILE A 29 -13.56 10.46 -3.20
N GLU A 30 -13.73 9.15 -3.24
CA GLU A 30 -12.92 8.18 -2.49
C GLU A 30 -11.89 7.55 -3.40
N LEU A 31 -10.69 7.36 -2.87
CA LEU A 31 -9.65 6.61 -3.53
C LEU A 31 -9.30 5.35 -2.74
N VAL A 32 -9.30 4.20 -3.44
CA VAL A 32 -8.73 2.95 -2.95
C VAL A 32 -7.48 2.63 -3.78
N PRO A 33 -6.27 2.95 -3.30
CA PRO A 33 -5.04 2.62 -4.00
C PRO A 33 -4.74 1.12 -3.92
N THR A 34 -4.52 0.49 -5.07
CA THR A 34 -4.11 -0.92 -5.16
C THR A 34 -2.97 -1.11 -6.15
N ILE A 35 -2.34 -2.27 -6.07
CA ILE A 35 -1.32 -2.72 -7.04
C ILE A 35 -1.84 -3.86 -7.94
N GLY A 36 -3.17 -4.09 -7.99
CA GLY A 36 -3.81 -5.12 -8.81
C GLY A 36 -3.85 -6.51 -8.18
N TYR A 37 -4.32 -7.48 -8.97
CA TYR A 37 -4.55 -8.86 -8.55
C TYR A 37 -5.44 -8.93 -7.30
N LEU A 38 -6.63 -8.34 -7.44
CA LEU A 38 -7.57 -8.05 -6.37
C LEU A 38 -8.13 -9.33 -5.74
N HIS A 39 -8.49 -9.20 -4.47
CA HIS A 39 -9.07 -10.26 -3.63
C HIS A 39 -10.06 -9.63 -2.65
N GLN A 40 -10.78 -10.43 -1.85
CA GLN A 40 -11.83 -9.93 -0.96
C GLN A 40 -11.36 -8.83 0.00
N GLY A 41 -10.11 -8.88 0.47
CA GLY A 41 -9.50 -7.79 1.23
C GLY A 41 -9.53 -6.43 0.51
N HIS A 42 -9.25 -6.39 -0.81
CA HIS A 42 -9.37 -5.16 -1.60
C HIS A 42 -10.83 -4.73 -1.77
N LEU A 43 -11.74 -5.68 -2.01
CA LEU A 43 -13.17 -5.37 -2.16
C LEU A 43 -13.76 -4.79 -0.88
N SER A 44 -13.29 -5.24 0.29
CA SER A 44 -13.71 -4.64 1.57
C SER A 44 -13.24 -3.19 1.76
N LEU A 45 -12.19 -2.76 1.06
CA LEU A 45 -11.79 -1.34 1.05
C LEU A 45 -12.76 -0.51 0.21
N VAL A 46 -13.27 -1.08 -0.89
CA VAL A 46 -14.32 -0.47 -1.72
C VAL A 46 -15.63 -0.37 -0.92
N ASP A 47 -15.99 -1.43 -0.18
CA ASP A 47 -17.14 -1.41 0.73
C ASP A 47 -17.01 -0.33 1.81
N GLU A 48 -15.80 -0.12 2.35
CA GLU A 48 -15.52 0.94 3.30
C GLU A 48 -15.62 2.32 2.63
N ALA A 49 -15.05 2.50 1.44
CA ALA A 49 -15.12 3.75 0.68
C ALA A 49 -16.58 4.18 0.39
N HIS A 50 -17.47 3.23 0.10
CA HIS A 50 -18.89 3.51 -0.13
C HIS A 50 -19.63 4.13 1.06
N LYS A 51 -19.09 4.04 2.28
CA LYS A 51 -19.70 4.64 3.49
C LYS A 51 -19.49 6.14 3.59
N HIS A 52 -18.53 6.68 2.84
CA HIS A 52 -17.98 8.01 3.08
C HIS A 52 -18.18 8.96 1.88
N ALA A 53 -18.31 8.45 0.65
CA ALA A 53 -18.51 9.31 -0.52
C ALA A 53 -19.46 8.80 -1.61
N LYS A 54 -19.72 9.69 -2.57
CA LYS A 54 -20.62 9.47 -3.71
C LYS A 54 -19.94 8.82 -4.91
N VAL A 55 -18.62 8.97 -5.04
CA VAL A 55 -17.84 8.50 -6.18
C VAL A 55 -16.66 7.69 -5.66
N VAL A 56 -16.52 6.45 -6.13
CA VAL A 56 -15.40 5.58 -5.74
C VAL A 56 -14.45 5.38 -6.91
N VAL A 57 -13.17 5.65 -6.66
CA VAL A 57 -12.07 5.44 -7.60
C VAL A 57 -11.16 4.35 -7.05
N VAL A 58 -10.84 3.35 -7.87
CA VAL A 58 -9.81 2.36 -7.56
C VAL A 58 -8.61 2.59 -8.46
N SER A 59 -7.40 2.76 -7.90
CA SER A 59 -6.20 2.75 -8.73
C SER A 59 -5.59 1.35 -8.78
N ILE A 60 -5.15 0.93 -9.96
CA ILE A 60 -4.42 -0.33 -10.18
C ILE A 60 -3.08 0.01 -10.81
N TYR A 61 -2.01 0.01 -10.00
CA TYR A 61 -0.67 0.31 -10.50
C TYR A 61 0.41 -0.42 -9.72
N VAL A 62 1.11 -1.36 -10.38
CA VAL A 62 2.30 -2.01 -9.82
C VAL A 62 3.45 -1.01 -9.83
N ASN A 63 3.73 -0.41 -8.67
CA ASN A 63 4.66 0.69 -8.53
C ASN A 63 6.14 0.22 -8.51
N PRO A 64 6.94 0.38 -9.57
CA PRO A 64 8.34 -0.08 -9.57
C PRO A 64 9.21 0.63 -8.51
N GLY A 65 8.87 1.86 -8.10
CA GLY A 65 9.68 2.63 -7.15
C GLY A 65 9.68 2.06 -5.72
N GLN A 66 8.74 1.17 -5.39
CA GLN A 66 8.70 0.49 -4.10
C GLN A 66 9.40 -0.89 -4.11
N PHE A 67 9.94 -1.33 -5.25
CA PHE A 67 10.65 -2.59 -5.35
C PHE A 67 12.16 -2.35 -5.48
N SER A 68 12.96 -3.16 -4.80
CA SER A 68 14.38 -3.29 -5.17
C SER A 68 14.54 -4.25 -6.37
N PRO A 69 15.63 -4.16 -7.14
CA PRO A 69 15.88 -5.07 -8.28
C PRO A 69 15.83 -6.56 -7.94
N SER A 70 16.14 -6.90 -6.68
CA SER A 70 16.10 -8.27 -6.15
C SER A 70 14.72 -8.75 -5.69
N GLU A 71 13.70 -7.88 -5.69
CA GLU A 71 12.33 -8.22 -5.27
C GLU A 71 11.46 -8.71 -6.43
N ASP A 72 10.21 -9.07 -6.11
CA ASP A 72 9.25 -9.76 -6.98
C ASP A 72 8.55 -8.85 -8.01
N LEU A 73 9.18 -7.76 -8.50
CA LEU A 73 8.53 -6.86 -9.46
C LEU A 73 8.17 -7.55 -10.78
N SER A 74 9.07 -8.38 -11.31
CA SER A 74 8.87 -9.08 -12.59
C SER A 74 7.90 -10.27 -12.48
N THR A 75 7.71 -10.80 -11.28
CA THR A 75 6.87 -11.97 -10.99
C THR A 75 5.59 -11.61 -10.25
N TYR A 76 5.33 -10.31 -10.00
CA TYR A 76 4.13 -9.84 -9.33
C TYR A 76 2.88 -10.26 -10.15
N PRO A 77 1.87 -10.89 -9.52
CA PRO A 77 0.72 -11.41 -10.24
C PRO A 77 -0.10 -10.26 -10.84
N SER A 78 -0.66 -10.49 -12.03
CA SER A 78 -1.54 -9.52 -12.70
C SER A 78 -2.67 -10.24 -13.42
N ASP A 79 -3.89 -9.71 -13.28
CA ASP A 79 -5.10 -10.18 -13.95
C ASP A 79 -6.07 -9.00 -14.06
N PHE A 80 -5.78 -8.07 -14.95
CA PHE A 80 -6.56 -6.83 -15.07
C PHE A 80 -8.04 -7.11 -15.40
N HIS A 81 -8.31 -8.11 -16.25
CA HIS A 81 -9.68 -8.48 -16.59
C HIS A 81 -10.43 -9.02 -15.36
N GLY A 82 -9.83 -9.94 -14.61
CA GLY A 82 -10.40 -10.46 -13.37
C GLY A 82 -10.56 -9.39 -12.29
N ASP A 83 -9.65 -8.43 -12.23
CA ASP A 83 -9.75 -7.28 -11.32
C ASP A 83 -11.00 -6.43 -11.63
N ILE A 84 -11.20 -6.08 -12.91
CA ILE A 84 -12.39 -5.33 -13.36
C ILE A 84 -13.68 -6.12 -13.08
N LEU A 85 -13.70 -7.43 -13.33
CA LEU A 85 -14.87 -8.27 -13.02
C LEU A 85 -15.20 -8.27 -11.51
N LYS A 86 -14.19 -8.36 -10.65
CA LYS A 86 -14.38 -8.29 -9.19
C LYS A 86 -14.92 -6.93 -8.77
N LEU A 87 -14.36 -5.83 -9.30
CA LEU A 87 -14.84 -4.47 -8.98
C LEU A 87 -16.29 -4.24 -9.43
N LYS A 88 -16.69 -4.80 -10.58
CA LYS A 88 -18.08 -4.79 -11.06
C LYS A 88 -19.04 -5.57 -10.16
N SER A 89 -18.55 -6.62 -9.49
CA SER A 89 -19.36 -7.44 -8.59
C SER A 89 -19.62 -6.81 -7.22
N VAL A 90 -18.90 -5.74 -6.87
CA VAL A 90 -19.09 -5.04 -5.58
C VAL A 90 -20.46 -4.36 -5.57
N PRO A 91 -21.27 -4.53 -4.51
CA PRO A 91 -22.51 -3.77 -4.36
C PRO A 91 -22.27 -2.26 -4.42
N GLY A 92 -22.98 -1.55 -5.29
CA GLY A 92 -22.75 -0.12 -5.55
C GLY A 92 -21.73 0.16 -6.66
N GLY A 93 -20.81 -0.77 -6.90
CA GLY A 93 -19.81 -0.76 -7.96
C GLY A 93 -18.82 0.41 -7.87
N VAL A 94 -17.81 0.38 -8.72
CA VAL A 94 -16.79 1.45 -8.80
C VAL A 94 -17.16 2.44 -9.90
N ASP A 95 -16.95 3.74 -9.67
CA ASP A 95 -17.21 4.78 -10.68
C ASP A 95 -16.10 4.86 -11.72
N ALA A 96 -14.84 4.78 -11.26
CA ALA A 96 -13.69 4.82 -12.15
C ALA A 96 -12.54 3.93 -11.67
N VAL A 97 -11.82 3.37 -12.63
CA VAL A 97 -10.56 2.67 -12.40
C VAL A 97 -9.43 3.45 -13.06
N PHE A 98 -8.44 3.86 -12.25
CA PHE A 98 -7.23 4.50 -12.76
C PHE A 98 -6.11 3.47 -12.88
N ALA A 99 -5.79 3.07 -14.10
CA ALA A 99 -4.81 2.04 -14.43
C ALA A 99 -3.72 2.59 -15.37
N PRO A 100 -2.84 3.49 -14.88
CA PRO A 100 -1.83 4.10 -15.71
C PRO A 100 -0.75 3.11 -16.12
N LYS A 101 -0.26 3.21 -17.36
CA LYS A 101 0.88 2.41 -17.84
C LYS A 101 2.15 2.74 -17.05
N ASN A 102 2.36 4.02 -16.78
CA ASN A 102 3.53 4.50 -16.07
C ASN A 102 3.23 5.81 -15.35
N LEU A 103 3.69 5.93 -14.11
CA LEU A 103 3.62 7.18 -13.37
C LEU A 103 4.98 7.87 -13.25
N TYR A 104 6.09 7.20 -13.53
CA TYR A 104 7.44 7.78 -13.49
C TYR A 104 7.86 8.35 -14.84
N ASP A 105 8.66 9.41 -14.81
CA ASP A 105 9.25 9.96 -16.01
C ASP A 105 10.63 9.32 -16.19
N TYR A 106 10.78 8.50 -17.22
CA TYR A 106 12.08 7.99 -17.66
C TYR A 106 12.52 8.90 -18.80
N ARG A 107 13.66 9.60 -18.67
CA ARG A 107 14.26 10.21 -19.85
C ARG A 107 14.84 9.05 -20.65
N GLU A 108 14.45 8.92 -21.92
CA GLU A 108 15.17 8.03 -22.82
C GLU A 108 16.62 8.48 -22.82
N SER A 109 17.53 7.65 -22.31
CA SER A 109 18.93 7.78 -22.66
C SER A 109 18.98 7.52 -24.17
N LYS A 110 19.02 8.58 -24.98
CA LYS A 110 19.46 8.43 -26.37
C LYS A 110 20.80 7.71 -26.30
N LYS A 111 20.85 6.48 -26.80
CA LYS A 111 22.03 5.60 -26.73
C LYS A 111 23.28 6.15 -27.45
N ASN A 112 23.27 7.39 -27.95
CA ASN A 112 24.26 7.89 -28.89
C ASN A 112 24.86 9.26 -28.53
N GLU A 113 24.90 9.69 -27.28
CA GLU A 113 25.74 10.84 -26.92
C GLU A 113 25.92 10.91 -25.40
N ILE A 114 27.16 10.69 -24.97
CA ILE A 114 27.84 11.11 -23.73
C ILE A 114 28.82 9.99 -23.33
N ASP A 115 29.94 9.94 -24.05
CA ASP A 115 31.25 9.69 -23.45
C ASP A 115 31.60 10.94 -22.64
N VAL A 116 31.03 11.05 -21.43
CA VAL A 116 31.56 11.98 -20.42
C VAL A 116 31.48 11.27 -19.07
N ASP A 117 32.67 10.92 -18.58
CA ASP A 117 33.03 10.63 -17.19
C ASP A 117 32.39 9.41 -16.52
N MET A 118 32.79 8.24 -17.02
CA MET A 118 32.81 6.96 -16.27
C MET A 118 33.89 6.92 -15.16
N GLU A 119 34.43 8.04 -14.68
CA GLU A 119 35.49 8.05 -13.66
C GLU A 119 35.05 8.42 -12.23
N ASN A 120 33.79 8.79 -11.98
CA ASN A 120 33.34 9.15 -10.62
C ASN A 120 32.44 8.11 -9.94
N LYS A 121 32.63 6.81 -10.25
CA LYS A 121 31.95 5.69 -9.57
C LYS A 121 32.63 5.21 -8.27
N ASN A 122 33.46 6.03 -7.63
CA ASN A 122 34.25 5.62 -6.46
C ASN A 122 34.05 6.43 -5.16
N SER A 123 32.90 7.07 -4.94
CA SER A 123 32.63 7.64 -3.60
C SER A 123 31.17 7.61 -3.09
N CYS A 124 30.18 7.26 -3.90
CA CYS A 124 28.83 7.00 -3.36
C CYS A 124 28.77 5.57 -2.82
N LYS A 125 28.66 5.44 -1.49
CA LYS A 125 28.29 4.21 -0.78
C LYS A 125 27.32 3.39 -1.64
N LYS A 126 27.57 2.08 -1.84
CA LYS A 126 26.62 1.12 -2.43
C LYS A 126 25.25 1.24 -1.73
N GLY A 127 24.43 2.17 -2.18
CA GLY A 127 23.09 2.43 -1.66
C GLY A 127 22.13 1.44 -2.29
N VAL A 128 21.15 0.98 -1.51
CA VAL A 128 20.05 0.18 -2.05
C VAL A 128 19.24 1.08 -2.99
N VAL A 129 19.18 0.72 -4.27
CA VAL A 129 18.43 1.43 -5.32
C VAL A 129 17.11 0.72 -5.61
N SER A 130 16.11 1.47 -6.09
CA SER A 130 14.83 0.95 -6.57
C SER A 130 14.89 0.54 -8.05
N CYS A 131 13.89 -0.22 -8.52
CA CYS A 131 13.75 -0.55 -9.94
C CYS A 131 13.55 0.67 -10.85
N VAL A 132 13.13 1.82 -10.31
CA VAL A 132 13.06 3.08 -11.07
C VAL A 132 14.46 3.64 -11.32
N GLU A 133 15.29 3.69 -10.28
CA GLU A 133 16.67 4.18 -10.35
C GLU A 133 17.58 3.26 -11.19
N GLU A 134 17.28 1.96 -11.24
CA GLU A 134 17.99 1.00 -12.09
C GLU A 134 17.67 1.18 -13.59
N ARG A 135 16.42 1.50 -13.93
CA ARG A 135 15.93 1.55 -15.31
C ARG A 135 16.28 2.83 -16.07
N GLY A 136 16.77 3.87 -15.39
CA GLY A 136 17.25 5.06 -16.07
C GLY A 136 17.25 6.32 -15.21
N ILE A 137 17.72 7.40 -15.83
CA ILE A 137 17.76 8.74 -15.26
C ILE A 137 16.47 9.49 -15.66
N GLY A 138 15.81 10.16 -14.73
CA GLY A 138 14.63 10.98 -15.05
C GLY A 138 13.70 11.27 -13.89
N HIS A 139 13.55 10.31 -12.96
CA HIS A 139 12.77 10.55 -11.75
C HIS A 139 13.66 11.01 -10.60
N GLU A 140 13.55 12.28 -10.24
CA GLU A 140 14.41 12.91 -9.22
C GLU A 140 13.66 13.23 -7.92
N THR A 141 12.34 13.38 -7.98
CA THR A 141 11.53 13.83 -6.84
C THR A 141 10.97 12.66 -6.05
N TRP A 142 11.41 12.51 -4.81
CA TRP A 142 10.98 11.45 -3.90
C TRP A 142 10.38 12.02 -2.62
N VAL A 143 9.43 11.31 -2.04
CA VAL A 143 8.85 11.61 -0.73
C VAL A 143 9.31 10.55 0.27
N ARG A 144 9.82 10.98 1.43
CA ARG A 144 10.27 10.10 2.51
C ARG A 144 9.62 10.50 3.83
N VAL A 145 9.33 9.51 4.65
CA VAL A 145 8.82 9.73 6.02
C VAL A 145 9.88 9.24 6.99
N GLU A 146 10.82 10.14 7.30
CA GLU A 146 12.18 9.81 7.76
C GLU A 146 12.27 8.89 8.98
N LYS A 147 11.33 8.99 9.92
CA LYS A 147 11.34 8.21 11.17
C LYS A 147 10.49 6.95 11.07
N LEU A 148 9.26 7.06 10.59
CA LEU A 148 8.30 5.95 10.55
C LEU A 148 8.67 4.88 9.50
N GLU A 149 9.41 5.26 8.46
CA GLU A 149 9.89 4.29 7.47
C GLU A 149 11.04 3.42 7.97
N LYS A 150 11.68 3.76 9.11
CA LYS A 150 12.80 3.00 9.67
C LYS A 150 12.29 1.88 10.59
N GLY A 151 13.03 0.76 10.62
CA GLY A 151 12.67 -0.40 11.42
C GLY A 151 11.53 -1.22 10.83
N LEU A 152 11.16 -2.32 11.50
CA LEU A 152 10.12 -3.27 11.06
C LEU A 152 10.31 -3.64 9.56
N CYS A 153 9.27 -3.54 8.74
CA CYS A 153 9.31 -3.83 7.31
C CYS A 153 10.34 -2.97 6.55
N GLY A 154 10.55 -1.73 6.98
CA GLY A 154 11.50 -0.82 6.35
C GLY A 154 12.97 -1.20 6.58
N LYS A 155 13.25 -2.04 7.59
CA LYS A 155 14.58 -2.62 7.79
C LYS A 155 14.89 -3.66 6.71
N SER A 156 13.93 -4.54 6.40
CA SER A 156 14.08 -5.55 5.34
C SER A 156 13.96 -4.95 3.94
N ARG A 157 13.24 -3.83 3.78
CA ARG A 157 12.91 -3.24 2.48
C ARG A 157 13.27 -1.74 2.41
N PRO A 158 14.55 -1.38 2.28
CA PRO A 158 15.04 -0.01 2.47
C PRO A 158 14.45 1.05 1.52
N VAL A 159 13.98 0.65 0.33
CA VAL A 159 13.39 1.57 -0.68
C VAL A 159 11.86 1.58 -0.68
N PHE A 160 11.23 0.62 0.00
CA PHE A 160 9.80 0.34 -0.12
C PHE A 160 8.94 1.55 0.24
N PHE A 161 9.11 2.11 1.44
CA PHE A 161 8.25 3.19 1.91
C PHE A 161 8.49 4.52 1.20
N ARG A 162 9.71 4.80 0.72
CA ARG A 162 9.97 5.96 -0.15
C ARG A 162 9.18 5.83 -1.45
N GLY A 163 9.19 4.65 -2.07
CA GLY A 163 8.41 4.35 -3.26
C GLY A 163 6.90 4.45 -3.03
N VAL A 164 6.41 3.92 -1.90
CA VAL A 164 4.99 3.98 -1.51
C VAL A 164 4.54 5.42 -1.26
N ALA A 165 5.27 6.19 -0.44
CA ALA A 165 4.93 7.58 -0.16
C ALA A 165 4.93 8.42 -1.44
N THR A 166 5.92 8.22 -2.31
CA THR A 166 6.02 8.94 -3.59
C THR A 166 4.83 8.64 -4.51
N ILE A 167 4.45 7.36 -4.66
CA ILE A 167 3.34 7.02 -5.55
C ILE A 167 1.99 7.46 -5.00
N VAL A 168 1.78 7.36 -3.69
CA VAL A 168 0.55 7.80 -3.05
C VAL A 168 0.39 9.32 -3.18
N CYS A 169 1.46 10.11 -3.01
CA CYS A 169 1.43 11.55 -3.31
C CYS A 169 1.03 11.84 -4.75
N LYS A 170 1.54 11.08 -5.73
CA LYS A 170 1.18 11.26 -7.13
C LYS A 170 -0.28 10.91 -7.38
N LEU A 171 -0.78 9.83 -6.80
CA LEU A 171 -2.19 9.45 -6.88
C LEU A 171 -3.09 10.51 -6.25
N PHE A 172 -2.73 11.06 -5.09
CA PHE A 172 -3.46 12.16 -4.45
C PHE A 172 -3.53 13.41 -5.35
N ASN A 173 -2.42 13.78 -6.00
CA ASN A 173 -2.37 14.91 -6.93
C ASN A 173 -3.07 14.65 -8.28
N ILE A 174 -3.30 13.39 -8.66
CA ILE A 174 -3.97 13.04 -9.93
C ILE A 174 -5.48 12.89 -9.70
N VAL A 175 -5.86 12.15 -8.66
CA VAL A 175 -7.26 11.80 -8.37
C VAL A 175 -7.95 12.92 -7.59
N GLU A 176 -7.22 13.69 -6.77
CA GLU A 176 -7.77 14.72 -5.88
C GLU A 176 -8.93 14.19 -5.01
N PRO A 177 -8.75 13.08 -4.29
CA PRO A 177 -9.81 12.51 -3.47
C PRO A 177 -10.07 13.35 -2.22
N ASP A 178 -11.26 13.23 -1.63
CA ASP A 178 -11.56 13.78 -0.30
C ASP A 178 -11.15 12.79 0.80
N VAL A 179 -11.19 11.49 0.49
CA VAL A 179 -10.85 10.40 1.40
C VAL A 179 -10.08 9.32 0.65
N ALA A 180 -9.14 8.66 1.33
CA ALA A 180 -8.44 7.51 0.81
C ALA A 180 -8.42 6.35 1.82
N VAL A 181 -8.81 5.17 1.35
CA VAL A 181 -8.95 3.97 2.19
C VAL A 181 -7.76 3.02 1.99
N PHE A 182 -7.15 2.61 3.10
CA PHE A 182 -6.04 1.68 3.13
C PHE A 182 -6.32 0.52 4.08
N GLY A 183 -5.82 -0.67 3.75
CA GLY A 183 -5.92 -1.83 4.63
C GLY A 183 -4.89 -1.77 5.77
N LYS A 184 -5.33 -2.00 7.01
CA LYS A 184 -4.46 -2.11 8.20
C LYS A 184 -3.57 -3.36 8.20
N LYS A 185 -3.73 -4.26 7.22
CA LYS A 185 -2.82 -5.40 6.99
C LYS A 185 -1.38 -4.90 6.84
N ASP A 186 -1.20 -3.86 6.06
CA ASP A 186 0.09 -3.21 5.85
C ASP A 186 0.20 -2.02 6.83
N TYR A 187 0.21 -2.32 8.13
CA TYR A 187 0.00 -1.34 9.20
C TYR A 187 1.02 -0.19 9.18
N GLN A 188 2.31 -0.49 8.96
CA GLN A 188 3.36 0.54 8.87
C GLN A 188 3.12 1.45 7.65
N GLN A 189 2.68 0.91 6.51
CA GLN A 189 2.30 1.71 5.34
C GLN A 189 1.12 2.63 5.67
N TRP A 190 0.04 2.10 6.27
CA TRP A 190 -1.11 2.92 6.65
C TRP A 190 -0.70 4.07 7.59
N ARG A 191 0.14 3.80 8.60
CA ARG A 191 0.64 4.83 9.52
C ARG A 191 1.53 5.88 8.84
N ILE A 192 2.34 5.47 7.86
CA ILE A 192 3.15 6.38 7.04
C ILE A 192 2.25 7.29 6.19
N ILE A 193 1.23 6.74 5.52
CA ILE A 193 0.30 7.55 4.72
C ILE A 193 -0.56 8.46 5.61
N GLN A 194 -1.01 7.96 6.76
CA GLN A 194 -1.75 8.75 7.75
C GLN A 194 -0.92 9.94 8.26
N ARG A 195 0.40 9.78 8.41
CA ARG A 195 1.32 10.88 8.74
C ARG A 195 1.37 11.96 7.64
N MET A 196 1.24 11.56 6.37
CA MET A 196 1.24 12.48 5.23
C MET A 196 -0.09 13.22 5.05
N GLY A 197 -1.22 12.60 5.44
CA GLY A 197 -2.57 13.12 5.25
C GLY A 197 -3.18 13.84 6.46
N ARG A 198 -4.49 14.11 6.40
CA ARG A 198 -5.28 14.69 7.50
C ARG A 198 -5.88 13.58 8.37
N HIS A 199 -5.84 13.79 9.69
CA HIS A 199 -6.49 12.91 10.67
C HIS A 199 -7.78 13.57 11.19
N PHE A 200 -8.88 12.82 11.28
CA PHE A 200 -10.04 13.21 12.09
C PHE A 200 -9.86 12.74 13.54
N THR A 201 -10.16 13.64 14.47
CA THR A 201 -10.14 13.41 15.91
C THR A 201 -11.10 12.27 16.26
N VAL A 202 -10.58 11.15 16.79
CA VAL A 202 -11.44 10.18 17.47
C VAL A 202 -12.11 10.86 18.68
N PRO A 203 -13.40 10.58 18.97
CA PRO A 203 -14.13 11.20 20.07
C PRO A 203 -13.78 10.55 21.42
N ASP A 204 -12.49 10.48 21.75
CA ASP A 204 -12.02 10.05 23.07
C ASP A 204 -11.34 11.25 23.78
N PRO A 205 -11.93 11.83 24.84
CA PRO A 205 -11.49 13.11 25.38
C PRO A 205 -10.26 13.03 26.29
N LEU A 206 -9.74 11.84 26.64
CA LEU A 206 -8.69 11.73 27.64
C LEU A 206 -7.47 10.97 27.11
N PHE A 207 -6.35 11.70 27.05
CA PHE A 207 -4.97 11.22 26.98
C PHE A 207 -4.25 11.17 25.61
N LEU A 208 -4.93 11.31 24.46
CA LEU A 208 -4.25 11.18 23.16
C LEU A 208 -4.24 12.44 22.29
N ALA A 209 -5.15 13.39 22.54
CA ALA A 209 -5.35 14.57 21.69
C ALA A 209 -4.21 15.61 21.70
N ARG A 210 -3.38 15.71 22.76
CA ARG A 210 -2.31 16.73 22.84
C ARG A 210 -0.98 16.30 22.20
N MET A 211 -0.75 15.02 21.94
CA MET A 211 0.45 14.52 21.24
C MET A 211 0.13 14.03 19.82
N ILE A 212 -1.12 13.62 19.54
CA ILE A 212 -1.60 13.28 18.19
C ILE A 212 -2.10 14.50 17.39
N GLY A 213 -2.48 15.59 18.06
CA GLY A 213 -2.78 16.87 17.39
C GLY A 213 -1.56 17.55 16.73
N MET A 214 -0.34 17.20 17.14
CA MET A 214 0.92 17.65 16.51
C MET A 214 1.30 16.85 15.25
N LEU A 215 0.49 15.84 14.89
CA LEU A 215 0.73 14.90 13.80
C LEU A 215 -0.19 15.15 12.60
N LEU A 216 -0.60 16.40 12.41
CA LEU A 216 -1.30 16.86 11.23
C LEU A 216 -0.30 17.01 10.06
N ARG A 217 -0.51 16.29 8.96
CA ARG A 217 -0.36 16.83 7.60
C ARG A 217 1.03 17.33 7.17
N ASP A 218 2.07 16.48 7.17
CA ASP A 218 3.43 16.93 6.72
C ASP A 218 3.43 17.54 5.30
N LEU A 219 2.45 17.19 4.45
CA LEU A 219 2.28 17.71 3.09
C LEU A 219 0.95 18.47 2.89
N ASP A 220 0.22 18.78 3.96
CA ASP A 220 -1.02 19.56 3.93
C ASP A 220 -2.11 19.06 2.95
N PHE A 221 -2.13 17.75 2.68
CA PHE A 221 -3.23 17.14 1.95
C PHE A 221 -4.54 17.31 2.72
N GLY A 222 -5.55 17.89 2.05
CA GLY A 222 -6.93 17.96 2.52
C GLY A 222 -7.69 16.62 2.42
N ILE A 223 -6.98 15.50 2.58
CA ILE A 223 -7.47 14.15 2.32
C ILE A 223 -7.56 13.40 3.66
N GLU A 224 -8.71 12.81 3.93
CA GLU A 224 -8.91 11.94 5.09
C GLU A 224 -8.38 10.53 4.82
N ILE A 225 -7.55 10.00 5.73
CA ILE A 225 -6.96 8.66 5.56
C ILE A 225 -7.69 7.65 6.45
N MET A 226 -8.47 6.77 5.83
CA MET A 226 -9.23 5.71 6.51
C MET A 226 -8.46 4.40 6.54
N GLY A 227 -8.52 3.71 7.68
CA GLY A 227 -7.94 2.38 7.86
C GLY A 227 -9.00 1.31 7.99
N SER A 228 -9.06 0.37 7.05
CA SER A 228 -9.96 -0.79 7.11
C SER A 228 -9.26 -2.01 7.73
N ASP A 229 -10.00 -2.81 8.48
CA ASP A 229 -9.46 -3.96 9.18
C ASP A 229 -9.04 -5.09 8.24
N ILE A 230 -8.19 -5.98 8.74
CA ILE A 230 -7.63 -7.09 7.95
C ILE A 230 -8.73 -8.10 7.63
N VAL A 231 -8.98 -8.34 6.34
CA VAL A 231 -9.81 -9.47 5.90
C VAL A 231 -8.98 -10.74 5.83
N ARG A 232 -9.56 -11.82 6.35
CA ARG A 232 -8.96 -13.15 6.40
C ARG A 232 -9.80 -14.12 5.59
N ASP A 233 -9.13 -15.14 5.09
CA ASP A 233 -9.76 -16.34 4.53
C ASP A 233 -10.47 -17.13 5.65
N ARG A 234 -11.26 -18.15 5.29
CA ARG A 234 -12.06 -18.96 6.24
C ARG A 234 -11.21 -19.65 7.30
N ASP A 235 -9.97 -19.99 6.95
CA ASP A 235 -8.99 -20.63 7.82
C ASP A 235 -8.22 -19.64 8.71
N GLY A 236 -8.44 -18.33 8.54
CA GLY A 236 -7.79 -17.26 9.29
C GLY A 236 -6.56 -16.66 8.61
N LEU A 237 -6.11 -17.16 7.45
CA LEU A 237 -4.99 -16.57 6.73
C LEU A 237 -5.35 -15.15 6.25
N ALA A 238 -4.47 -14.18 6.45
CA ALA A 238 -4.70 -12.83 5.92
C ALA A 238 -4.68 -12.88 4.38
N LEU A 239 -5.68 -12.26 3.74
CA LEU A 239 -5.74 -12.23 2.28
C LEU A 239 -4.63 -11.32 1.72
N SER A 240 -3.96 -11.83 0.69
CA SER A 240 -2.86 -11.15 0.01
C SER A 240 -2.74 -11.69 -1.41
N SER A 241 -2.51 -10.83 -2.39
CA SER A 241 -2.23 -11.22 -3.77
C SER A 241 -1.04 -12.17 -3.87
N ARG A 242 -0.05 -12.02 -2.98
CA ARG A 242 1.14 -12.88 -2.90
C ARG A 242 0.86 -14.31 -2.42
N ASN A 243 -0.33 -14.60 -1.88
CA ASN A 243 -0.66 -15.96 -1.46
C ASN A 243 -0.70 -16.95 -2.63
N VAL A 244 -0.80 -16.46 -3.88
CA VAL A 244 -0.72 -17.30 -5.10
C VAL A 244 0.63 -18.01 -5.26
N HIS A 245 1.69 -17.48 -4.65
CA HIS A 245 3.03 -18.08 -4.70
C HIS A 245 3.22 -19.23 -3.70
N LEU A 246 2.28 -19.42 -2.77
CA LEU A 246 2.37 -20.48 -1.77
C LEU A 246 1.87 -21.80 -2.38
N SER A 247 2.69 -22.85 -2.29
CA SER A 247 2.21 -24.22 -2.45
C SER A 247 1.15 -24.56 -1.37
N PRO A 248 0.33 -25.61 -1.55
CA PRO A 248 -0.65 -26.02 -0.54
C PRO A 248 -0.03 -26.24 0.85
N GLU A 249 1.16 -26.85 0.90
CA GLU A 249 1.91 -27.09 2.15
C GLU A 249 2.40 -25.77 2.77
N GLU A 250 2.96 -24.85 1.97
CA GLU A 250 3.40 -23.54 2.46
C GLU A 250 2.22 -22.69 2.95
N ARG A 251 1.06 -22.78 2.28
CA ARG A 251 -0.17 -22.10 2.69
C ARG A 251 -0.66 -22.59 4.05
N GLU A 252 -0.72 -23.90 4.27
CA GLU A 252 -1.13 -24.46 5.56
C GLU A 252 -0.22 -23.96 6.69
N LYS A 253 1.09 -23.89 6.43
CA LYS A 253 2.07 -23.41 7.39
C LYS A 253 1.97 -21.90 7.65
N ALA A 254 1.59 -21.11 6.64
CA ALA A 254 1.38 -19.67 6.80
C ALA A 254 0.28 -19.34 7.84
N LEU A 255 -0.62 -20.28 8.14
CA LEU A 255 -1.61 -20.13 9.21
C LEU A 255 -0.99 -19.94 10.59
N SER A 256 0.24 -20.44 10.82
CA SER A 256 0.98 -20.25 12.07
C SER A 256 1.15 -18.76 12.43
N ILE A 257 1.30 -17.89 11.44
CA ILE A 257 1.41 -16.43 11.63
C ILE A 257 0.10 -15.88 12.22
N SER A 258 -1.03 -16.22 11.60
CA SER A 258 -2.34 -15.74 12.08
C SER A 258 -2.70 -16.28 13.46
N ARG A 259 -2.45 -17.57 13.70
CA ARG A 259 -2.76 -18.25 14.97
C ARG A 259 -1.91 -17.70 16.11
N SER A 260 -0.60 -17.53 15.89
CA SER A 260 0.31 -16.98 16.90
C SER A 260 -0.04 -15.54 17.28
N LEU A 261 -0.36 -14.68 16.30
CA LEU A 261 -0.78 -13.30 16.57
C LEU A 261 -2.12 -13.22 17.32
N LEU A 262 -3.08 -14.09 17.01
CA LEU A 262 -4.35 -14.17 17.75
C LEU A 262 -4.16 -14.66 19.19
N LYS A 263 -3.24 -15.60 19.39
CA LYS A 263 -2.84 -16.05 20.72
C LYS A 263 -2.18 -14.92 21.52
N ALA A 264 -1.19 -14.24 20.94
CA ALA A 264 -0.54 -13.09 21.58
C ALA A 264 -1.54 -11.96 21.91
N LYS A 265 -2.51 -11.69 21.02
CA LYS A 265 -3.62 -10.75 21.30
C LYS A 265 -4.46 -11.19 22.50
N SER A 266 -4.74 -12.48 22.63
CA SER A 266 -5.53 -13.02 23.74
C SER A 266 -4.75 -12.95 25.05
N ASP A 267 -3.46 -13.30 25.02
CA ASP A 267 -2.57 -13.24 26.19
C ASP A 267 -2.41 -11.79 26.68
N ALA A 268 -2.27 -10.84 25.76
CA ALA A 268 -2.24 -9.42 26.10
C ALA A 268 -3.53 -8.93 26.78
N LYS A 269 -4.70 -9.42 26.33
CA LYS A 269 -6.00 -9.07 26.93
C LYS A 269 -6.19 -9.58 28.36
N ILE A 270 -5.54 -10.69 28.72
CA ILE A 270 -5.60 -11.26 30.07
C ILE A 270 -4.48 -10.73 31.00
N GLY A 271 -3.70 -9.74 30.55
CA GLY A 271 -2.74 -9.01 31.37
C GLY A 271 -1.27 -9.27 31.06
N LEU A 272 -0.94 -10.10 30.06
CA LEU A 272 0.45 -10.28 29.64
C LEU A 272 0.92 -9.06 28.82
N VAL A 273 1.57 -8.11 29.48
CA VAL A 273 2.01 -6.84 28.85
C VAL A 273 3.49 -6.79 28.50
N ASN A 274 4.26 -7.84 28.80
CA ASN A 274 5.68 -7.90 28.42
C ASN A 274 5.83 -8.16 26.91
N CYS A 275 6.27 -7.15 26.16
CA CYS A 275 6.43 -7.24 24.71
C CYS A 275 7.40 -8.35 24.29
N LYS A 276 8.51 -8.53 25.01
CA LYS A 276 9.50 -9.55 24.67
C LYS A 276 8.91 -10.94 24.80
N GLU A 277 8.16 -11.21 25.86
CA GLU A 277 7.53 -12.50 26.10
C GLU A 277 6.46 -12.84 25.05
N LEU A 278 5.65 -11.85 24.68
CA LEU A 278 4.67 -11.99 23.59
C LEU A 278 5.36 -12.26 22.25
N THR A 279 6.41 -11.50 21.93
CA THR A 279 7.19 -11.70 20.69
C THR A 279 7.85 -13.07 20.66
N ASP A 280 8.52 -13.47 21.74
CA ASP A 280 9.19 -14.77 21.83
C ASP A 280 8.20 -15.92 21.61
N THR A 281 7.01 -15.83 22.18
CA THR A 281 5.93 -16.82 21.99
C THR A 281 5.48 -16.90 20.52
N VAL A 282 5.33 -15.75 19.86
CA VAL A 282 4.97 -15.69 18.44
C VAL A 282 6.07 -16.33 17.57
N VAL A 283 7.32 -15.92 17.78
CA VAL A 283 8.49 -16.42 17.04
C VAL A 283 8.64 -17.92 17.23
N GLN A 284 8.51 -18.41 18.46
CA GLN A 284 8.54 -19.84 18.75
C GLN A 284 7.43 -20.57 18.01
N THR A 285 6.19 -20.10 18.07
CA THR A 285 5.05 -20.76 17.39
C THR A 285 5.27 -20.86 15.88
N ILE A 286 5.77 -19.80 15.25
CA ILE A 286 6.08 -19.78 13.81
C ILE A 286 7.22 -20.74 13.49
N THR A 287 8.29 -20.73 14.29
CA THR A 287 9.47 -21.58 14.08
C THR A 287 9.16 -23.07 14.26
N HIS A 288 8.31 -23.42 15.22
CA HIS A 288 7.88 -24.80 15.48
C HIS A 288 6.97 -25.38 14.39
N ALA A 289 6.27 -24.54 13.64
CA ALA A 289 5.53 -24.97 12.45
C ALA A 289 6.44 -25.51 11.31
N ARG A 290 7.78 -25.41 11.47
CA ARG A 290 8.86 -26.05 10.71
C ARG A 290 8.56 -26.36 9.24
N CYS A 291 8.99 -25.44 8.38
CA CYS A 291 9.54 -25.78 7.07
C CYS A 291 10.78 -24.92 6.85
N ASN A 292 11.77 -25.44 6.11
CA ASN A 292 13.04 -24.80 5.78
C ASN A 292 12.93 -23.46 4.99
N ARG A 293 11.75 -22.83 4.95
CA ARG A 293 11.45 -21.60 4.21
C ARG A 293 10.66 -20.54 4.99
N VAL A 294 10.18 -20.81 6.21
CA VAL A 294 9.58 -19.76 7.04
C VAL A 294 10.67 -19.11 7.88
N ILE A 295 11.15 -17.95 7.43
CA ILE A 295 12.16 -17.16 8.11
C ILE A 295 11.45 -15.97 8.75
N VAL A 296 11.57 -15.83 10.07
CA VAL A 296 11.09 -14.63 10.78
C VAL A 296 12.11 -13.52 10.55
N GLU A 297 11.71 -12.47 9.83
CA GLU A 297 12.59 -11.34 9.54
C GLU A 297 12.59 -10.28 10.65
N TYR A 298 11.46 -10.08 11.34
CA TYR A 298 11.27 -9.13 12.45
C TYR A 298 10.08 -9.49 13.33
#